data_AF-A0A549YHR9-F1
#
_entry.id   AF-A0A549YHR9-F1
#
_cell.length_a   1.000
_cell.length_b   1.000
_cell.length_c   1.000
_cell.angle_alpha   90.00
_cell.angle_beta   90.00
_cell.angle_gamma   90.00
#
_symmetry.space_group_name_H-M   'P 1'
#
loop_
_entity.id
_entity.type
_entity.pdbx_description
1 polymer ?
#
loop_
_entity_poly.entity_id
_entity_poly.type
_entity_poly.pdbx_seq_one_letter_code
_entity_poly.pdbx_strand_id
1 'polypeptide(L)'
;MNPTGETEIDGYVKIAMIKKPDYYIHFLSKDKKKLTFHAKQINHTNINSEFLIESDNIKIISQTDMFDWVRFYEEEQEIARWQSKIKEKFKTHIEVSEDAHIQDPLFYAVLGQMLYFIGY
;
A
#
# COMPACT_ATOMS: atom_id res chain seq x y z
N MET A 1 14.33 9.42 10.04
CA MET A 1 14.33 8.53 11.22
C MET A 1 13.59 9.26 12.31
N ASN A 2 12.59 8.64 12.95
CA ASN A 2 11.96 9.32 14.06
C ASN A 2 12.99 9.49 15.20
N PRO A 3 12.94 10.58 15.98
CA PRO A 3 13.97 10.88 17.00
C PRO A 3 13.99 9.87 18.15
N THR A 4 12.91 9.10 18.30
CA THR A 4 12.67 8.19 19.43
C THR A 4 13.12 6.75 19.17
N GLY A 5 13.36 6.37 17.91
CA GLY A 5 13.56 4.98 17.48
C GLY A 5 12.28 4.12 17.50
N GLU A 6 11.11 4.68 17.77
CA GLU A 6 9.86 3.92 17.84
C GLU A 6 9.38 3.51 16.44
N THR A 7 8.91 2.28 16.29
CA THR A 7 8.30 1.83 15.02
C THR A 7 6.94 2.48 14.84
N GLU A 8 6.79 3.30 13.80
CA GLU A 8 5.53 3.97 13.48
C GLU A 8 4.65 3.14 12.55
N ILE A 9 5.28 2.32 11.70
CA ILE A 9 4.61 1.43 10.76
C ILE A 9 5.37 0.11 10.72
N ASP A 10 4.65 -0.99 10.83
CA ASP A 10 5.17 -2.33 10.64
C ASP A 10 4.41 -3.03 9.52
N GLY A 11 5.12 -3.71 8.63
CA GLY A 11 4.53 -4.36 7.46
C GLY A 11 5.19 -5.71 7.23
N TYR A 12 4.38 -6.76 7.09
CA TYR A 12 4.90 -8.12 6.86
C TYR A 12 4.02 -8.93 5.90
N VAL A 13 4.64 -9.94 5.30
CA VAL A 13 3.97 -10.91 4.43
C VAL A 13 3.86 -12.24 5.16
N LYS A 14 2.67 -12.84 5.11
CA LYS A 14 2.42 -14.20 5.59
C LYS A 14 2.35 -15.12 4.37
N ILE A 15 3.44 -15.85 4.14
CA ILE A 15 3.55 -16.82 3.05
C ILE A 15 2.98 -18.17 3.53
N ALA A 16 2.10 -18.76 2.74
CA ALA A 16 1.60 -20.11 2.95
C ALA A 16 1.98 -20.99 1.73
N MET A 17 2.40 -22.23 1.96
CA MET A 17 2.89 -23.12 0.87
C MET A 17 1.85 -23.41 -0.23
N ILE A 18 0.55 -23.25 0.07
CA ILE A 18 -0.56 -23.65 -0.82
C ILE A 18 -1.42 -22.44 -1.25
N LYS A 19 -1.38 -21.32 -0.51
CA LYS A 19 -2.23 -20.15 -0.74
C LYS A 19 -1.41 -18.97 -1.20
N LYS A 20 -2.05 -18.03 -1.91
CA LYS A 20 -1.45 -16.73 -2.22
C LYS A 20 -1.02 -16.02 -0.92
N PRO A 21 0.06 -15.22 -0.96
CA PRO A 21 0.52 -14.47 0.21
C PRO A 21 -0.53 -13.48 0.69
N ASP A 22 -0.62 -13.34 2.01
CA ASP A 22 -1.39 -12.29 2.69
C ASP A 22 -0.42 -11.21 3.18
N TYR A 23 -0.76 -9.95 2.99
CA TYR A 23 0.08 -8.82 3.40
C TYR A 23 -0.61 -8.06 4.53
N TYR A 24 0.13 -7.73 5.58
CA TYR A 24 -0.38 -7.03 6.76
C TYR A 24 0.40 -5.75 6.97
N ILE A 25 -0.31 -4.66 7.27
CA ILE A 25 0.31 -3.37 7.61
C ILE A 25 -0.35 -2.85 8.89
N HIS A 26 0.49 -2.51 9.87
CA HIS A 26 0.11 -1.96 11.15
C HIS A 26 0.65 -0.54 11.27
N PHE A 27 -0.24 0.43 11.47
CA PHE A 27 0.11 1.80 11.82
C PHE A 27 0.07 1.91 13.35
N LEU A 28 1.22 2.17 13.96
CA LEU A 28 1.49 2.03 15.40
C LEU A 28 1.64 3.38 16.13
N SER A 29 1.35 4.50 15.45
CA SER A 29 1.50 5.85 16.02
C SER A 29 0.75 6.02 17.35
N LYS A 30 1.38 6.70 18.32
CA LYS A 30 0.78 7.00 19.65
C LYS A 30 -0.52 7.82 19.56
N ASP A 31 -0.69 8.60 18.49
CA ASP A 31 -1.83 9.51 18.30
C ASP A 31 -2.88 8.99 17.32
N LYS A 32 -2.57 7.94 16.55
CA LYS A 32 -3.54 7.27 15.67
C LYS A 32 -3.95 5.97 16.34
N LYS A 33 -5.25 5.68 16.42
CA LYS A 33 -5.71 4.33 16.80
C LYS A 33 -4.92 3.31 15.99
N LYS A 34 -4.48 2.22 16.61
CA LYS A 34 -3.76 1.15 15.93
C LYS A 34 -4.60 0.67 14.74
N LEU A 35 -4.26 1.10 13.53
CA LEU A 35 -4.95 0.69 12.32
C LEU A 35 -4.21 -0.51 11.74
N THR A 36 -4.97 -1.57 11.45
CA THR A 36 -4.45 -2.76 10.80
C THR A 36 -5.14 -2.91 9.46
N PHE A 37 -4.34 -3.06 8.42
CA PHE A 37 -4.78 -3.33 7.07
C PHE A 37 -4.34 -4.71 6.65
N HIS A 38 -5.23 -5.43 5.98
CA HIS A 38 -4.95 -6.69 5.31
C HIS A 38 -5.07 -6.46 3.81
N ALA A 39 -4.01 -6.74 3.07
CA ALA A 39 -4.03 -6.73 1.62
C ALA A 39 -3.98 -8.15 1.03
N LYS A 40 -4.86 -8.40 0.05
CA LYS A 40 -4.98 -9.66 -0.69
C LYS A 40 -4.98 -9.38 -2.19
N GLN A 41 -4.23 -10.14 -2.97
CA GLN A 41 -4.30 -10.05 -4.42
C GLN A 41 -5.65 -10.62 -4.91
N ILE A 42 -6.43 -9.79 -5.61
CA ILE A 42 -7.77 -10.16 -6.08
C ILE A 42 -7.83 -10.55 -7.54
N ASN A 43 -6.86 -10.13 -8.36
CA ASN A 43 -6.79 -10.60 -9.74
C ASN A 43 -5.88 -11.83 -9.93
N HIS A 44 -6.12 -12.53 -11.03
CA HIS A 44 -5.47 -13.78 -11.38
C HIS A 44 -4.35 -13.61 -12.42
N THR A 45 -4.11 -12.39 -12.91
CA THR A 45 -3.10 -12.11 -13.92
C THR A 45 -1.86 -11.47 -13.28
N ASN A 46 -0.69 -11.98 -13.66
CA ASN A 46 0.60 -11.48 -13.16
C ASN A 46 1.03 -10.15 -13.79
N ILE A 47 0.31 -9.67 -14.81
CA ILE A 47 0.76 -8.51 -15.59
C ILE A 47 0.39 -7.19 -14.90
N ASN A 48 -0.82 -7.10 -14.33
CA ASN A 48 -1.32 -5.88 -13.72
C ASN A 48 -1.86 -6.18 -12.32
N SER A 49 -1.02 -6.49 -11.33
CA SER A 49 -1.52 -6.99 -10.04
C SER A 49 -2.53 -6.04 -9.37
N GLU A 50 -3.66 -6.59 -8.94
CA GLU A 50 -4.70 -5.87 -8.20
C GLU A 50 -4.78 -6.40 -6.79
N PHE A 51 -4.82 -5.50 -5.81
CA PHE A 51 -4.97 -5.86 -4.41
C PHE A 51 -6.19 -5.19 -3.82
N LEU A 52 -6.93 -5.96 -3.01
CA LEU A 52 -7.89 -5.44 -2.05
C LEU A 52 -7.16 -5.21 -0.73
N ILE A 53 -7.19 -3.97 -0.24
CA ILE A 53 -6.59 -3.52 1.02
C ILE A 53 -7.74 -3.13 1.95
N GLU A 54 -7.94 -3.86 3.04
CA GLU A 54 -9.10 -3.70 3.91
C GLU A 54 -8.72 -3.54 5.38
N SER A 55 -9.48 -2.68 6.07
CA SER A 55 -9.55 -2.52 7.53
C SER A 55 -11.03 -2.43 7.92
N ASP A 56 -11.35 -2.43 9.22
CA ASP A 56 -12.73 -2.53 9.73
C ASP A 56 -13.74 -1.60 9.03
N ASN A 57 -13.31 -0.37 8.68
CA ASN A 57 -14.16 0.63 8.03
C ASN A 57 -13.56 1.22 6.74
N ILE A 58 -12.47 0.66 6.22
CA ILE A 58 -11.75 1.23 5.06
C ILE A 58 -11.52 0.12 4.04
N LYS A 59 -11.88 0.38 2.79
CA LYS A 59 -11.68 -0.54 1.68
C LYS A 59 -11.04 0.18 0.50
N ILE A 60 -9.81 -0.18 0.20
CA ILE A 60 -9.02 0.40 -0.87
C ILE A 60 -8.72 -0.69 -1.90
N ILE A 61 -8.84 -0.36 -3.18
CA ILE A 61 -8.36 -1.21 -4.27
C ILE A 61 -7.09 -0.57 -4.83
N SER A 62 -6.02 -1.33 -4.99
CA SER A 62 -4.83 -0.88 -5.71
C SER A 62 -4.66 -1.64 -7.02
N GLN A 63 -4.19 -0.95 -8.06
CA GLN A 63 -3.87 -1.56 -9.35
C GLN A 63 -2.73 -0.82 -10.04
N THR A 64 -1.92 -1.55 -10.82
CA THR A 64 -0.92 -0.96 -11.70
C THR A 64 -1.51 -0.60 -13.06
N ASP A 65 -1.14 0.56 -13.59
CA ASP A 65 -1.38 0.90 -14.99
C ASP A 65 -0.13 0.65 -15.88
N MET A 66 -0.27 0.90 -17.19
CA MET A 66 0.82 0.70 -18.16
C MET A 66 2.02 1.64 -17.99
N PHE A 67 1.95 2.65 -17.10
CA PHE A 67 2.96 3.71 -16.95
C PHE A 67 3.70 3.63 -15.61
N ASP A 68 3.81 2.44 -15.03
CA ASP A 68 4.49 2.16 -13.75
C ASP A 68 3.85 2.89 -12.54
N TRP A 69 2.62 3.37 -12.67
CA TRP A 69 1.87 3.93 -11.54
C TRP A 69 1.04 2.85 -10.88
N VAL A 70 1.15 2.79 -9.55
CA VAL A 70 0.17 2.14 -8.69
C VAL A 70 -0.87 3.19 -8.30
N ARG A 71 -2.13 2.93 -8.60
CA ARG A 71 -3.25 3.79 -8.24
C ARG A 71 -4.08 3.14 -7.15
N PHE A 72 -4.53 3.93 -6.19
CA PHE A 72 -5.36 3.53 -5.07
C PHE A 72 -6.75 4.14 -5.20
N TYR A 73 -7.77 3.33 -4.95
CA TYR A 73 -9.17 3.70 -5.15
C TYR A 73 -10.01 3.40 -3.92
N GLU A 74 -10.88 4.34 -3.54
CA GLU A 74 -11.98 4.16 -2.59
C GLU A 74 -13.28 4.46 -3.34
N GLU A 75 -14.28 3.58 -3.25
CA GLU A 75 -15.57 3.78 -3.92
C GLU A 75 -15.45 4.15 -5.42
N GLU A 76 -14.51 3.52 -6.14
CA GLU A 76 -14.18 3.78 -7.55
C GLU A 76 -13.51 5.15 -7.84
N GLN A 77 -13.32 6.00 -6.84
CA GLN A 77 -12.57 7.26 -6.96
C GLN A 77 -11.08 7.03 -6.70
N GLU A 78 -10.22 7.54 -7.59
CA GLU A 78 -8.77 7.57 -7.34
C GLU A 78 -8.45 8.54 -6.19
N ILE A 79 -7.89 8.01 -5.11
CA ILE A 79 -7.56 8.75 -3.90
C ILE A 79 -6.06 8.96 -3.69
N ALA A 80 -5.23 8.15 -4.33
CA ALA A 80 -3.79 8.32 -4.30
C ALA A 80 -3.13 7.59 -5.48
N ARG A 81 -1.92 8.01 -5.83
CA ARG A 81 -1.06 7.32 -6.78
C ARG A 81 0.39 7.33 -6.33
N TRP A 82 1.07 6.22 -6.58
CA TRP A 82 2.44 5.96 -6.20
C TRP A 82 3.21 5.47 -7.42
N GLN A 83 4.41 5.99 -7.64
CA GLN A 83 5.32 5.51 -8.69
C GLN A 83 6.73 5.43 -8.14
N SER A 84 7.41 4.31 -8.44
CA SER A 84 8.85 4.16 -8.19
C SER A 84 9.60 4.05 -9.51
N LYS A 85 10.59 4.94 -9.71
CA LYS A 85 11.44 4.96 -10.90
C LYS A 85 12.83 4.41 -10.57
N ILE A 86 13.06 3.15 -10.93
CA ILE A 86 14.35 2.47 -10.74
C ILE A 86 15.47 3.20 -11.50
N LYS A 87 15.22 3.60 -12.75
CA LYS A 87 16.20 4.24 -13.63
C LYS A 87 16.63 5.65 -13.17
N GLU A 88 15.92 6.28 -12.24
CA GLU A 88 16.18 7.64 -11.76
C GLU A 88 16.69 7.66 -10.30
N LYS A 89 17.62 6.77 -9.93
CA LYS A 89 18.15 6.64 -8.56
C LYS A 89 17.07 6.26 -7.52
N PHE A 90 16.14 5.37 -7.88
CA PHE A 90 15.05 4.93 -6.99
C PHE A 90 14.21 6.10 -6.43
N LYS A 91 13.81 7.03 -7.31
CA LYS A 91 12.87 8.09 -6.92
C LYS A 91 11.47 7.53 -6.77
N THR A 92 10.84 7.84 -5.65
CA THR A 92 9.44 7.55 -5.40
C THR A 92 8.64 8.84 -5.41
N HIS A 93 7.53 8.86 -6.13
CA HIS A 93 6.55 9.96 -6.13
C HIS A 93 5.24 9.44 -5.57
N ILE A 94 4.64 10.21 -4.66
CA ILE A 94 3.32 9.95 -4.08
C ILE A 94 2.49 11.22 -4.23
N GLU A 95 1.26 11.03 -4.66
CA GLU A 95 0.23 12.05 -4.66
C GLU A 95 -0.99 11.49 -3.95
N VAL A 96 -1.57 12.27 -3.05
CA VAL A 96 -2.77 11.92 -2.28
C VAL A 96 -3.81 12.99 -2.56
N SER A 97 -5.01 12.56 -2.92
CA SER A 97 -6.17 13.42 -3.10
C SER A 97 -6.61 14.01 -1.76
N GLU A 98 -7.09 15.25 -1.77
CA GLU A 98 -7.69 15.89 -0.60
C GLU A 98 -8.93 15.12 -0.10
N ASP A 99 -9.59 14.36 -0.98
CA ASP A 99 -10.78 13.57 -0.67
C ASP A 99 -10.45 12.20 -0.03
N ALA A 100 -9.17 11.80 0.05
CA ALA A 100 -8.79 10.51 0.59
C ALA A 100 -9.11 10.40 2.09
N HIS A 101 -9.70 9.28 2.53
CA HIS A 101 -9.92 9.06 3.97
C HIS A 101 -8.62 9.01 4.77
N ILE A 102 -7.51 8.56 4.15
CA ILE A 102 -6.19 8.50 4.77
C ILE A 102 -5.30 9.58 4.17
N GLN A 103 -5.04 10.66 4.91
CA GLN A 103 -4.21 11.78 4.47
C GLN A 103 -2.71 11.60 4.78
N ASP A 104 -2.23 10.36 4.89
CA ASP A 104 -0.85 10.05 5.25
C ASP A 104 -0.09 9.51 4.03
N PRO A 105 0.77 10.29 3.35
CA PRO A 105 1.53 9.81 2.20
C PRO A 105 2.39 8.59 2.50
N LEU A 106 2.84 8.44 3.76
CA LEU A 106 3.64 7.29 4.17
C LEU A 106 2.83 5.98 4.12
N PHE A 107 1.51 6.06 4.33
CA PHE A 107 0.61 4.92 4.17
C PHE A 107 0.69 4.32 2.77
N TYR A 108 0.52 5.17 1.75
CA TYR A 108 0.56 4.74 0.35
C TYR A 108 1.96 4.36 -0.11
N ALA A 109 3.00 5.02 0.43
CA ALA A 109 4.38 4.69 0.15
C ALA A 109 4.74 3.26 0.56
N VAL A 110 4.36 2.88 1.78
CA VAL A 110 4.63 1.54 2.32
C VAL A 110 3.83 0.48 1.55
N LEU A 111 2.55 0.74 1.25
CA LEU A 111 1.74 -0.14 0.41
C LEU A 111 2.32 -0.36 -0.98
N GLY A 112 2.66 0.73 -1.68
CA GLY A 112 3.26 0.68 -3.01
C GLY A 112 4.55 -0.15 -3.00
N GLN A 113 5.42 0.11 -2.02
CA GLN A 113 6.67 -0.64 -1.87
C GLN A 113 6.43 -2.12 -1.53
N MET A 114 5.54 -2.44 -0.60
CA MET A 114 5.29 -3.82 -0.17
C MET A 114 4.62 -4.65 -1.27
N LEU A 115 3.62 -4.10 -1.94
CA LEU A 115 2.77 -4.85 -2.88
C LEU A 115 3.37 -4.94 -4.29
N TYR A 116 4.11 -3.90 -4.72
CA TYR A 116 4.54 -3.76 -6.12
C TYR A 116 6.04 -3.68 -6.33
N PHE A 117 6.84 -3.52 -5.27
CA PHE A 117 8.30 -3.44 -5.38
C PHE A 117 9.04 -4.58 -4.68
N ILE A 118 8.60 -4.96 -3.48
CA ILE A 118 9.17 -6.09 -2.70
C ILE A 118 8.39 -7.39 -2.97
N GLY A 119 7.08 -7.29 -3.18
CA GLY A 119 6.15 -8.42 -3.28
C GLY A 119 6.15 -9.19 -4.60
N TYR A 120 7.25 -9.19 -5.35
CA TYR A 120 7.42 -9.94 -6.61
C TYR A 120 8.67 -10.81 -6.61
#